data_AF-A0A9P7CB37-F1
#
_entry.id   AF-A0A9P7CB37-F1
#
_cell.length_a   1.000
_cell.length_b   1.000
_cell.length_c   1.000
_cell.angle_alpha   90.00
_cell.angle_beta   90.00
_cell.angle_gamma   90.00
#
_symmetry.space_group_name_H-M   'P 1'
#
loop_
_entity.id
_entity.type
_entity.pdbx_description
1 polymer ?
#
loop_
_entity_poly.entity_id
_entity_poly.type
_entity_poly.pdbx_seq_one_letter_code
_entity_poly.pdbx_strand_id
1 'polypeptide(L)'
;MGRLQFQDIIFNFENSNNSIPTGVKIHFREPQETQVKATSLSLLQGTRLYLVSTLYLFTSKSNHLRVNLPNDHTLFLAHIDKLEQVVSIRPSTMSSWVKTIMERSGVDTTIYKAYSIRSASSSERSCALRWRLGWLPGGKPKPCLYHPNNGFIRTHSIKYLDMHRHLQLPISVKDPMSFILNKLLLKKFRSFHKTSAWSVRWPAVCVILHEMNGLFHGQIPPLDPGVKLVN
;
A
#
# COMPACT_ATOMS: atom_id res chain seq x y z
N MET A 1 -6.89 -8.82 3.81
CA MET A 1 -8.12 -8.03 4.01
C MET A 1 -9.35 -8.91 4.15
N GLY A 2 -9.69 -9.79 3.21
CA GLY A 2 -10.89 -10.66 3.33
C GLY A 2 -10.84 -11.78 4.38
N ARG A 3 -9.89 -11.76 5.32
CA ARG A 3 -9.84 -12.64 6.51
C ARG A 3 -9.91 -11.85 7.82
N LEU A 4 -10.03 -10.52 7.73
CA LEU A 4 -10.10 -9.67 8.91
C LEU A 4 -11.41 -9.97 9.63
N GLN A 5 -11.34 -10.32 10.91
CA GLN A 5 -12.51 -10.67 11.69
C GLN A 5 -13.19 -9.41 12.24
N PHE A 6 -14.50 -9.49 12.45
CA PHE A 6 -15.26 -8.37 13.01
C PHE A 6 -14.81 -8.02 14.43
N GLN A 7 -14.56 -9.04 15.26
CA GLN A 7 -14.10 -8.90 16.65
C GLN A 7 -12.73 -8.25 16.81
N ASP A 8 -11.95 -8.16 15.72
CA ASP A 8 -10.60 -7.58 15.73
C ASP A 8 -10.59 -6.07 15.45
N ILE A 9 -11.76 -5.46 15.30
CA ILE A 9 -11.94 -4.02 15.10
C ILE A 9 -12.36 -3.37 16.41
N ILE A 10 -11.44 -2.62 17.02
CA ILE A 10 -11.63 -1.98 18.32
C ILE A 10 -11.63 -0.47 18.15
N PHE A 11 -12.75 0.19 18.44
CA PHE A 11 -12.85 1.64 18.38
C PHE A 11 -12.44 2.29 19.69
N ASN A 12 -11.76 3.43 19.59
CA ASN A 12 -11.41 4.29 20.71
C ASN A 12 -12.34 5.51 20.73
N PHE A 13 -12.76 5.93 21.91
CA PHE A 13 -13.62 7.09 22.13
C PHE A 13 -12.92 8.04 23.12
N GLU A 14 -12.95 9.35 22.87
CA GLU A 14 -12.29 10.34 23.75
C GLU A 14 -12.99 10.51 25.09
N ASN A 15 -14.29 10.19 25.20
CA ASN A 15 -15.09 10.30 26.42
C ASN A 15 -16.24 9.27 26.41
N SER A 16 -16.70 8.86 27.60
CA SER A 16 -17.81 7.91 27.80
C SER A 16 -19.16 8.36 27.21
N ASN A 17 -19.33 9.65 26.91
CA ASN A 17 -20.55 10.21 26.31
C ASN A 17 -20.46 10.43 24.79
N ASN A 18 -19.32 10.15 24.15
CA ASN A 18 -19.14 10.43 22.72
C ASN A 18 -19.56 9.24 21.85
N SER A 19 -20.61 9.43 21.04
CA SER A 19 -21.04 8.46 20.00
C SER A 19 -20.10 8.41 18.78
N ILE A 20 -19.05 9.21 18.75
CA ILE A 20 -18.14 9.35 17.61
C ILE A 20 -16.77 8.78 17.98
N PRO A 21 -16.28 7.77 17.25
CA PRO A 21 -14.96 7.20 17.50
C PRO A 21 -13.84 8.16 17.06
N THR A 22 -12.83 8.30 17.91
CA THR A 22 -11.62 9.11 17.67
C THR A 22 -10.47 8.30 17.09
N GLY A 23 -10.60 6.97 17.11
CA GLY A 23 -9.66 6.09 16.43
C GLY A 23 -10.17 4.67 16.32
N VAL A 24 -9.44 3.85 15.58
CA VAL A 24 -9.67 2.42 15.47
C VAL A 24 -8.35 1.68 15.55
N LYS A 25 -8.33 0.61 16.34
CA LYS A 25 -7.25 -0.37 16.40
C LYS A 25 -7.73 -1.64 15.70
N ILE A 26 -6.90 -2.14 14.80
CA ILE A 26 -7.18 -3.33 14.00
C ILE A 26 -6.15 -4.39 14.40
N HIS A 27 -6.64 -5.54 14.88
CA HIS A 27 -5.81 -6.69 15.20
C HIS A 27 -5.70 -7.64 14.00
N PHE A 28 -4.49 -8.15 13.76
CA PHE A 28 -4.23 -9.18 12.77
C PHE A 28 -3.89 -10.47 13.52
N ARG A 29 -4.79 -11.44 13.47
CA ARG A 29 -4.55 -12.79 13.98
C ARG A 29 -4.03 -13.67 12.85
N GLU A 30 -2.80 -14.16 12.98
CA GLU A 30 -2.32 -15.29 12.17
C GLU A 30 -2.39 -16.57 13.00
N PRO A 31 -2.83 -17.70 12.42
CA PRO A 31 -3.12 -18.94 13.16
C PRO A 31 -1.90 -19.57 13.86
N GLN A 32 -0.69 -19.03 13.71
CA GLN A 32 0.55 -19.57 14.29
C GLN A 32 1.42 -18.53 15.01
N GLU A 33 0.98 -17.27 15.17
CA GLU A 33 1.76 -16.25 15.90
C GLU A 33 1.26 -16.08 17.34
N THR A 34 2.15 -16.29 18.32
CA THR A 34 1.90 -15.99 19.75
C THR A 34 1.72 -14.49 20.01
N GLN A 35 2.12 -13.63 19.07
CA GLN A 35 2.00 -12.17 19.16
C GLN A 35 1.00 -11.62 18.15
N VAL A 36 -0.05 -10.96 18.64
CA VAL A 36 -1.03 -10.27 17.80
C VAL A 36 -0.43 -8.97 17.28
N LYS A 37 -0.28 -8.85 15.96
CA LYS A 37 0.11 -7.58 15.32
C LYS A 37 -1.09 -6.65 15.30
N ALA A 38 -0.91 -5.42 15.79
CA ALA A 38 -1.96 -4.40 15.82
C ALA A 38 -1.55 -3.16 15.02
N THR A 39 -2.50 -2.55 14.32
CA THR A 39 -2.33 -1.22 13.69
C THR A 39 -3.40 -0.27 14.20
N SER A 40 -2.98 0.93 14.60
CA SER A 40 -3.90 1.98 15.08
C SER A 40 -4.02 3.10 14.05
N LEU A 41 -5.24 3.50 13.77
CA LEU A 41 -5.60 4.70 13.02
C LEU A 41 -6.21 5.69 14.01
N SER A 42 -5.55 6.81 14.25
CA SER A 42 -6.01 7.87 15.17
C SER A 42 -6.38 9.14 14.40
N LEU A 43 -7.30 9.94 14.95
CA LEU A 43 -7.62 11.27 14.46
C LEU A 43 -6.34 12.11 14.29
N LEU A 44 -6.09 12.60 13.09
CA LEU A 44 -5.16 13.71 12.89
C LEU A 44 -5.99 14.99 13.10
N GLN A 45 -5.61 15.81 14.08
CA GLN A 45 -6.27 17.08 14.42
C GLN A 45 -6.64 17.85 13.14
N GLY A 46 -7.93 18.09 12.94
CA GLY A 46 -8.45 18.94 11.86
C GLY A 46 -9.02 18.24 10.63
N THR A 47 -8.96 16.91 10.52
CA THR A 47 -9.66 16.19 9.44
C THR A 47 -10.48 15.06 10.03
N ARG A 48 -11.82 15.13 9.93
CA ARG A 48 -12.69 13.97 10.14
C ARG A 48 -12.23 12.90 9.14
N LEU A 49 -11.45 11.91 9.59
CA LEU A 49 -11.08 10.80 8.74
C LEU A 49 -12.36 10.06 8.40
N TYR A 50 -12.87 10.26 7.19
CA TYR A 50 -14.04 9.55 6.66
C TYR A 50 -13.89 8.05 6.94
N LEU A 51 -12.69 7.50 6.85
CA LEU A 51 -12.42 6.07 7.10
C LEU A 51 -12.83 5.57 8.50
N VAL A 52 -12.49 6.27 9.60
CA VAL A 52 -12.82 5.79 10.97
C VAL A 52 -14.34 5.85 11.18
N SER A 53 -14.96 6.96 10.77
CA SER A 53 -16.40 7.15 10.89
C SER A 53 -17.18 6.22 9.95
N THR A 54 -16.72 6.01 8.72
CA THR A 54 -17.32 5.08 7.75
C THR A 54 -17.19 3.64 8.22
N LEU A 55 -16.04 3.25 8.76
CA LEU A 55 -15.86 1.90 9.31
C LEU A 55 -16.78 1.69 10.52
N TYR A 56 -16.89 2.67 11.41
CA TYR A 56 -17.81 2.61 12.54
C TYR A 56 -19.27 2.56 12.10
N LEU A 57 -19.68 3.39 11.15
CA LEU A 57 -21.03 3.36 10.60
C LEU A 57 -21.33 2.02 9.94
N PHE A 58 -20.36 1.47 9.20
CA PHE A 58 -20.46 0.15 8.59
C PHE A 58 -20.62 -0.96 9.64
N THR A 59 -19.80 -0.97 10.70
CA THR A 59 -19.89 -1.98 11.76
C THR A 59 -21.22 -1.87 12.49
N SER A 60 -21.63 -0.66 12.87
CA SER A 60 -22.89 -0.42 13.58
C SER A 60 -24.10 -0.79 12.74
N LYS A 61 -24.15 -0.39 11.45
CA LYS A 61 -25.26 -0.75 10.56
C LYS A 61 -25.33 -2.23 10.25
N SER A 62 -24.20 -2.94 10.22
CA SER A 62 -24.17 -4.37 9.93
C SER A 62 -24.35 -5.27 11.16
N ASN A 63 -24.49 -4.72 12.38
CA ASN A 63 -24.60 -5.52 13.61
C ASN A 63 -25.79 -6.49 13.59
N HIS A 64 -26.94 -6.06 13.10
CA HIS A 64 -28.14 -6.90 13.03
C HIS A 64 -27.97 -8.14 12.13
N LEU A 65 -27.06 -8.06 11.14
CA LEU A 65 -26.76 -9.18 10.24
C LEU A 65 -25.85 -10.25 10.87
N ARG A 66 -25.28 -9.95 12.05
CA ARG A 66 -24.22 -10.76 12.66
C ARG A 66 -24.69 -11.64 13.82
N VAL A 67 -25.95 -11.51 14.22
CA VAL A 67 -26.51 -12.17 15.42
C VAL A 67 -26.36 -13.70 15.37
N ASN A 68 -26.51 -14.29 14.17
CA ASN A 68 -26.47 -15.74 13.97
C ASN A 68 -25.15 -16.23 13.36
N LEU A 69 -24.12 -15.38 13.30
CA LEU A 69 -22.82 -15.74 12.74
C LEU A 69 -21.87 -16.24 13.83
N PRO A 70 -20.92 -17.13 13.49
CA PRO A 70 -19.91 -17.55 14.45
C PRO A 70 -19.02 -16.38 14.88
N ASN A 71 -18.41 -16.45 16.06
CA ASN A 71 -17.60 -15.35 16.62
C ASN A 71 -16.42 -14.93 15.74
N ASP A 72 -15.89 -15.86 14.95
CA ASP A 72 -14.74 -15.67 14.06
C ASP A 72 -15.11 -15.15 12.66
N HIS A 73 -16.37 -14.73 12.46
CA HIS A 73 -16.85 -14.22 11.19
C HIS A 73 -16.08 -12.99 10.71
N THR A 74 -15.97 -12.85 9.39
CA THR A 74 -15.22 -11.76 8.78
C THR A 74 -15.94 -10.42 8.93
N LEU A 75 -15.16 -9.33 8.95
CA LEU A 75 -15.65 -7.97 8.96
C LEU A 75 -16.62 -7.70 7.79
N PHE A 76 -16.37 -8.29 6.63
CA PHE A 76 -17.24 -8.15 5.45
C PHE A 76 -18.12 -9.38 5.29
N LEU A 77 -19.36 -9.18 4.81
CA LEU A 77 -20.37 -10.23 4.67
C LEU A 77 -20.84 -10.32 3.22
N ALA A 78 -21.23 -11.52 2.78
CA ALA A 78 -21.89 -11.77 1.51
C ALA A 78 -23.39 -12.01 1.72
N HIS A 79 -24.17 -11.91 0.64
CA HIS A 79 -25.60 -12.21 0.60
C HIS A 79 -26.44 -11.44 1.63
N ILE A 80 -26.06 -10.18 1.89
CA ILE A 80 -26.73 -9.32 2.88
C ILE A 80 -28.21 -9.04 2.57
N ASP A 81 -28.64 -9.24 1.32
CA ASP A 81 -30.02 -9.07 0.89
C ASP A 81 -30.94 -10.22 1.35
N LYS A 82 -30.36 -11.35 1.77
CA LYS A 82 -31.07 -12.54 2.26
C LYS A 82 -30.56 -12.89 3.65
N LEU A 83 -31.26 -12.44 4.69
CA LEU A 83 -30.85 -12.58 6.10
C LEU A 83 -30.46 -14.01 6.50
N GLU A 84 -31.14 -15.01 5.95
CA GLU A 84 -30.88 -16.43 6.24
C GLU A 84 -29.60 -16.98 5.58
N GLN A 85 -29.05 -16.27 4.58
CA GLN A 85 -27.90 -16.70 3.79
C GLN A 85 -26.66 -15.84 4.03
N VAL A 86 -26.71 -14.95 5.03
CA VAL A 86 -25.58 -14.09 5.36
C VAL A 86 -24.40 -14.95 5.79
N VAL A 87 -23.26 -14.76 5.12
CA VAL A 87 -22.04 -15.51 5.41
C VAL A 87 -20.81 -14.61 5.34
N SER A 88 -19.73 -15.07 5.98
CA SER A 88 -18.41 -14.46 5.82
C SER A 88 -17.94 -14.53 4.37
N ILE A 89 -17.36 -13.43 3.87
CA ILE A 89 -16.80 -13.43 2.53
C ILE A 89 -15.54 -14.29 2.45
N ARG A 90 -15.25 -14.79 1.24
CA ARG A 90 -13.92 -15.37 0.95
C ARG A 90 -12.94 -14.25 0.59
N PRO A 91 -11.62 -14.45 0.81
CA PRO A 91 -10.60 -13.48 0.37
C PRO A 91 -10.65 -13.18 -1.12
N SER A 92 -10.99 -14.18 -1.95
CA SER A 92 -11.18 -14.00 -3.40
C SER A 92 -12.34 -13.05 -3.72
N THR A 93 -13.45 -13.13 -2.99
CA THR A 93 -14.58 -12.21 -3.13
C THR A 93 -14.16 -10.76 -2.87
N MET A 94 -13.42 -10.52 -1.78
CA MET A 94 -12.84 -9.19 -1.50
C MET A 94 -11.94 -8.72 -2.64
N SER A 95 -11.05 -9.58 -3.13
CA SER A 95 -10.17 -9.23 -4.25
C SER A 95 -10.94 -8.91 -5.52
N SER A 96 -12.04 -9.61 -5.79
CA SER A 96 -12.93 -9.30 -6.92
C SER A 96 -13.61 -7.94 -6.75
N TRP A 97 -14.13 -7.63 -5.56
CA TRP A 97 -14.74 -6.32 -5.30
C TRP A 97 -13.74 -5.18 -5.48
N VAL A 98 -12.52 -5.34 -4.96
CA VAL A 98 -11.44 -4.37 -5.15
C VAL A 98 -11.14 -4.18 -6.63
N LYS A 99 -11.03 -5.28 -7.39
CA LYS A 99 -10.80 -5.23 -8.85
C LYS A 99 -11.91 -4.46 -9.56
N THR A 100 -13.18 -4.74 -9.26
CA THR A 100 -14.32 -4.03 -9.86
C THR A 100 -14.30 -2.53 -9.51
N ILE A 101 -13.94 -2.16 -8.27
CA ILE A 101 -13.81 -0.75 -7.87
C ILE A 101 -12.69 -0.07 -8.64
N MET A 102 -11.55 -0.74 -8.81
CA MET A 102 -10.43 -0.24 -9.62
C MET A 102 -10.85 0.00 -11.07
N GLU A 103 -11.52 -0.98 -11.70
CA GLU A 103 -12.03 -0.87 -13.08
C GLU A 103 -13.00 0.31 -13.22
N ARG A 104 -13.96 0.44 -12.30
CA ARG A 104 -14.91 1.56 -12.27
C ARG A 104 -14.26 2.91 -12.04
N SER A 105 -13.07 2.94 -11.45
CA SER A 105 -12.28 4.16 -11.22
C SER A 105 -11.32 4.46 -12.36
N GLY A 106 -11.38 3.72 -13.48
CA GLY A 106 -10.50 3.89 -14.63
C GLY A 106 -9.07 3.35 -14.43
N VAL A 107 -8.83 2.51 -13.41
CA VAL A 107 -7.52 1.89 -13.18
C VAL A 107 -7.42 0.62 -14.01
N ASP A 108 -6.36 0.51 -14.81
CA ASP A 108 -6.06 -0.69 -15.58
C ASP A 108 -5.71 -1.87 -14.66
N THR A 109 -6.59 -2.87 -14.60
CA THR A 109 -6.44 -4.04 -13.74
C THR A 109 -5.60 -5.16 -14.33
N THR A 110 -5.15 -5.02 -15.59
CA THR A 110 -4.15 -5.90 -16.20
C THR A 110 -2.76 -5.58 -15.65
N ILE A 111 -2.49 -4.29 -15.41
CA ILE A 111 -1.26 -3.76 -14.82
C ILE A 111 -1.36 -3.78 -13.28
N TYR A 112 -2.44 -3.24 -12.71
CA TYR A 112 -2.61 -3.09 -11.27
C TYR A 112 -3.61 -4.10 -10.72
N LYS A 113 -3.12 -5.15 -10.07
CA LYS A 113 -4.00 -6.15 -9.45
C LYS A 113 -4.51 -5.68 -8.09
N ALA A 114 -5.54 -6.35 -7.56
CA ALA A 114 -6.10 -6.02 -6.24
C ALA A 114 -5.06 -6.04 -5.09
N TYR A 115 -3.95 -6.79 -5.24
CA TYR A 115 -2.86 -6.79 -4.27
C TYR A 115 -1.92 -5.58 -4.38
N SER A 116 -1.98 -4.81 -5.47
CA SER A 116 -1.20 -3.59 -5.67
C SER A 116 -1.62 -2.46 -4.72
N ILE A 117 -2.78 -2.57 -4.06
CA ILE A 117 -3.26 -1.64 -3.02
C ILE A 117 -2.61 -1.93 -1.64
N ARG A 118 -1.83 -3.00 -1.51
CA ARG A 118 -1.11 -3.26 -0.24
C ARG A 118 -0.05 -2.18 -0.03
N SER A 119 0.08 -1.68 1.20
CA SER A 119 1.23 -0.88 1.62
C SER A 119 2.50 -1.63 1.25
N ALA A 120 3.40 -1.00 0.47
CA ALA A 120 4.59 -1.58 -0.20
C ALA A 120 4.75 -3.10 -0.02
N SER A 121 4.62 -3.84 -1.10
CA SER A 121 4.89 -5.28 -1.17
C SER A 121 6.18 -5.64 -0.42
N SER A 122 6.26 -6.87 0.10
CA SER A 122 7.47 -7.35 0.78
C SER A 122 8.73 -7.17 -0.09
N SER A 123 8.60 -7.29 -1.41
CA SER A 123 9.65 -6.99 -2.39
C SER A 123 10.02 -5.51 -2.44
N GLU A 124 9.05 -4.58 -2.47
CA GLU A 124 9.33 -3.13 -2.44
C GLU A 124 9.98 -2.70 -1.12
N ARG A 125 9.51 -3.25 0.02
CA ARG A 125 10.14 -3.00 1.34
C ARG A 125 11.56 -3.56 1.39
N SER A 126 11.77 -4.78 0.90
CA SER A 126 13.10 -5.38 0.81
C SER A 126 14.02 -4.56 -0.09
N CYS A 127 13.52 -4.07 -1.23
CA CYS A 127 14.27 -3.24 -2.17
C CYS A 127 14.63 -1.88 -1.56
N ALA A 128 13.71 -1.22 -0.85
CA ALA A 128 13.98 0.01 -0.11
C ALA A 128 15.02 -0.20 1.01
N LEU A 129 14.95 -1.31 1.75
CA LEU A 129 15.93 -1.67 2.78
C LEU A 129 17.31 -1.96 2.17
N ARG A 130 17.37 -2.72 1.07
CA ARG A 130 18.61 -3.01 0.33
C ARG A 130 19.22 -1.73 -0.22
N TRP A 131 18.41 -0.87 -0.85
CA TRP A 131 18.87 0.43 -1.30
C TRP A 131 19.46 1.23 -0.15
N ARG A 132 18.84 1.23 1.05
CA ARG A 132 19.42 1.94 2.21
C ARG A 132 20.77 1.38 2.65
N LEU A 133 20.94 0.07 2.58
CA LEU A 133 22.18 -0.64 2.97
C LEU A 133 23.31 -0.53 1.94
N GLY A 134 23.11 0.15 0.81
CA GLY A 134 24.12 0.17 -0.24
C GLY A 134 23.97 -0.93 -1.29
N TRP A 135 22.96 -1.78 -1.14
CA TRP A 135 22.82 -2.98 -1.94
C TRP A 135 21.83 -2.72 -3.07
N LEU A 136 22.30 -2.97 -4.30
CA LEU A 136 21.43 -3.09 -5.45
C LEU A 136 20.65 -4.42 -5.37
N PRO A 137 19.51 -4.56 -6.07
CA PRO A 137 18.84 -5.85 -6.16
C PRO A 137 19.89 -6.89 -6.60
N GLY A 138 20.02 -8.01 -5.88
CA GLY A 138 20.91 -9.12 -6.24
C GLY A 138 22.41 -9.05 -5.88
N GLY A 139 22.91 -7.95 -5.28
CA GLY A 139 24.23 -7.92 -4.61
C GLY A 139 25.49 -8.07 -5.47
N LYS A 140 25.37 -8.42 -6.76
CA LYS A 140 26.46 -8.46 -7.74
C LYS A 140 26.20 -7.42 -8.83
N PRO A 141 27.21 -6.62 -9.25
CA PRO A 141 27.06 -5.71 -10.39
C PRO A 141 26.69 -6.51 -11.63
N LYS A 142 25.55 -6.17 -12.26
CA LYS A 142 25.18 -6.67 -13.58
C LYS A 142 25.33 -5.52 -14.59
N PRO A 143 25.64 -5.79 -15.86
CA PRO A 143 25.56 -4.78 -16.90
C PRO A 143 24.12 -4.25 -16.99
N CYS A 144 23.97 -2.96 -17.25
CA CYS A 144 22.66 -2.38 -17.49
C CYS A 144 22.07 -2.93 -18.80
N LEU A 145 20.80 -3.34 -18.79
CA LEU A 145 20.12 -3.88 -19.98
C LEU A 145 20.22 -2.93 -21.20
N TYR A 146 20.14 -1.63 -20.96
CA TYR A 146 20.18 -0.60 -22.00
C TYR A 146 21.57 -0.04 -22.26
N HIS A 147 22.52 -0.29 -21.36
CA HIS A 147 23.90 0.16 -21.49
C HIS A 147 24.83 -1.01 -21.12
N PRO A 148 25.04 -1.99 -22.02
CA PRO A 148 25.77 -3.21 -21.72
C PRO A 148 27.21 -2.95 -21.24
N ASN A 149 27.81 -1.84 -21.68
CA ASN A 149 29.16 -1.42 -21.34
C ASN A 149 29.28 -0.77 -19.95
N ASN A 150 28.15 -0.47 -19.30
CA ASN A 150 28.13 0.15 -17.98
C ASN A 150 27.53 -0.79 -16.94
N GLY A 151 28.22 -0.97 -15.82
CA GLY A 151 27.66 -1.64 -14.66
C GLY A 151 26.43 -0.89 -14.15
N PHE A 152 25.36 -1.62 -13.83
CA PHE A 152 24.22 -1.06 -13.11
C PHE A 152 24.68 -0.72 -11.69
N ILE A 153 25.09 0.54 -11.49
CA ILE A 153 25.52 1.13 -10.21
C ILE A 153 24.57 2.26 -9.82
N ARG A 154 24.53 2.66 -8.54
CA ARG A 154 23.58 3.69 -8.05
C ARG A 154 23.57 4.97 -8.88
N THR A 155 24.75 5.51 -9.22
CA THR A 155 24.86 6.75 -10.00
C THR A 155 24.26 6.60 -11.39
N HIS A 156 24.45 5.43 -12.00
CA HIS A 156 23.82 5.08 -13.27
C HIS A 156 22.31 4.97 -13.11
N SER A 157 21.80 4.30 -12.06
CA SER A 157 20.35 4.20 -11.79
C SER A 157 19.71 5.57 -11.56
N ILE A 158 20.37 6.47 -10.82
CA ILE A 158 19.87 7.83 -10.55
C ILE A 158 19.69 8.63 -11.84
N LYS A 159 20.69 8.59 -12.72
CA LYS A 159 20.64 9.29 -14.01
C LYS A 159 19.66 8.64 -14.98
N TYR A 160 19.67 7.31 -15.06
CA TYR A 160 18.85 6.56 -16.03
C TYR A 160 17.36 6.66 -15.72
N LEU A 161 16.98 6.55 -14.45
CA LEU A 161 15.58 6.61 -14.00
C LEU A 161 15.10 8.03 -13.71
N ASP A 162 15.92 9.04 -14.02
CA ASP A 162 15.64 10.46 -13.75
C ASP A 162 15.03 10.69 -12.35
N MET A 163 15.67 10.10 -11.33
CA MET A 163 15.08 9.97 -10.00
C MET A 163 14.77 11.34 -9.37
N HIS A 164 15.54 12.37 -9.72
CA HIS A 164 15.32 13.75 -9.25
C HIS A 164 13.99 14.31 -9.74
N ARG A 165 13.65 14.09 -11.01
CA ARG A 165 12.37 14.53 -11.59
C ARG A 165 11.21 13.77 -10.97
N HIS A 166 11.32 12.44 -10.89
CA HIS A 166 10.27 11.59 -10.31
C HIS A 166 10.00 11.94 -8.83
N LEU A 167 11.05 12.21 -8.05
CA LEU A 167 10.92 12.52 -6.62
C LEU A 167 10.68 14.01 -6.32
N GLN A 168 10.65 14.86 -7.35
CA GLN A 168 10.56 16.33 -7.25
C GLN A 168 11.63 16.89 -6.30
N LEU A 169 12.88 16.52 -6.55
CA LEU A 169 14.05 16.94 -5.78
C LEU A 169 15.03 17.75 -6.63
N PRO A 170 15.73 18.74 -6.04
CA PRO A 170 16.80 19.45 -6.74
C PRO A 170 17.95 18.51 -7.11
N ILE A 171 18.56 18.73 -8.28
CA ILE A 171 19.73 17.97 -8.78
C ILE A 171 20.92 18.03 -7.81
N SER A 172 20.98 19.05 -6.95
CA SER A 172 22.01 19.17 -5.90
C SER A 172 22.00 18.03 -4.87
N VAL A 173 20.90 17.27 -4.75
CA VAL A 173 20.83 16.09 -3.88
C VAL A 173 21.56 14.92 -4.55
N LYS A 174 22.74 14.55 -4.04
CA LYS A 174 23.59 13.47 -4.63
C LYS A 174 22.88 12.11 -4.71
N ASP A 175 22.09 11.75 -3.71
CA ASP A 175 21.33 10.48 -3.67
C ASP A 175 19.86 10.77 -3.30
N PRO A 176 19.01 11.00 -4.31
CA PRO A 176 17.63 11.42 -4.09
C PRO A 176 16.80 10.33 -3.40
N MET A 177 17.03 9.06 -3.74
CA MET A 177 16.32 7.94 -3.13
C MET A 177 16.69 7.75 -1.65
N SER A 178 17.99 7.74 -1.31
CA SER A 178 18.39 7.63 0.11
C SER A 178 17.93 8.84 0.93
N PHE A 179 17.95 10.04 0.33
CA PHE A 179 17.45 11.26 0.98
C PHE A 179 15.96 11.15 1.35
N ILE A 180 15.14 10.62 0.44
CA ILE A 180 13.72 10.35 0.69
C ILE A 180 13.56 9.24 1.73
N LEU A 181 14.13 8.05 1.51
CA LEU A 181 13.95 6.90 2.40
C LEU A 181 14.41 7.17 3.84
N ASN A 182 15.47 7.94 4.05
CA ASN A 182 15.91 8.32 5.39
C ASN A 182 14.92 9.25 6.11
N LYS A 183 14.17 10.10 5.39
CA LYS A 183 13.10 10.91 6.00
C LYS A 183 11.89 10.09 6.41
N LEU A 184 11.65 8.95 5.75
CA LEU A 184 10.55 8.02 6.00
C LEU A 184 10.72 7.26 7.33
N LEU A 185 11.94 6.82 7.63
CA LEU A 185 12.22 5.96 8.78
C LEU A 185 12.54 6.71 10.08
N LEU A 186 12.77 8.02 10.02
CA LEU A 186 13.18 8.83 11.19
C LEU A 186 12.02 9.51 11.92
N LYS A 187 10.80 9.56 11.35
CA LYS A 187 9.69 10.27 11.97
C LYS A 187 8.39 9.49 11.87
N LYS A 188 7.77 9.17 13.02
CA LYS A 188 6.30 9.03 13.08
C LYS A 188 5.73 10.31 12.46
N PHE A 189 4.93 10.19 11.40
CA PHE A 189 4.33 11.35 10.74
C PHE A 189 3.35 12.02 11.71
N ARG A 190 3.83 13.03 12.46
CA ARG A 190 3.03 13.80 13.43
C ARG A 190 2.33 15.01 12.81
N SER A 191 2.46 15.26 11.50
CA SER A 191 2.01 16.51 10.86
C SER A 191 1.49 16.28 9.44
N PHE A 192 0.29 16.82 9.17
CA PHE A 192 -0.48 16.72 7.93
C PHE A 192 0.25 17.23 6.68
N HIS A 193 0.93 18.38 6.76
CA HIS A 193 1.68 18.93 5.63
C HIS A 193 2.83 18.00 5.19
N LYS A 194 3.45 17.28 6.13
CA LYS A 194 4.46 16.28 5.81
C LYS A 194 3.82 15.05 5.15
N THR A 195 2.67 14.60 5.65
CA THR A 195 1.92 13.47 5.07
C THR A 195 1.45 13.73 3.64
N SER A 196 1.00 14.95 3.32
CA SER A 196 0.53 15.31 1.96
C SER A 196 1.64 15.23 0.89
N ALA A 197 2.86 15.68 1.21
CA ALA A 197 4.01 15.57 0.31
C ALA A 197 4.41 14.10 0.07
N TRP A 198 4.16 13.22 1.04
CA TRP A 198 4.38 11.79 0.92
C TRP A 198 3.34 11.08 0.06
N SER A 199 2.10 11.57 0.03
CA SER A 199 1.06 11.07 -0.88
C SER A 199 1.48 11.16 -2.35
N VAL A 200 2.35 12.13 -2.70
CA VAL A 200 2.89 12.31 -4.06
C VAL A 200 4.23 11.58 -4.24
N ARG A 201 5.14 11.66 -3.26
CA ARG A 201 6.49 11.09 -3.39
C ARG A 201 6.55 9.58 -3.22
N TRP A 202 5.62 8.98 -2.47
CA TRP A 202 5.60 7.54 -2.25
C TRP A 202 5.26 6.73 -3.51
N PRO A 203 4.23 7.11 -4.32
CA PRO A 203 4.03 6.51 -5.63
C PRO A 203 5.28 6.57 -6.51
N ALA A 204 5.98 7.72 -6.54
CA ALA A 204 7.22 7.87 -7.29
C ALA A 204 8.33 6.92 -6.80
N VAL A 205 8.49 6.75 -5.48
CA VAL A 205 9.43 5.76 -4.90
C VAL A 205 9.07 4.35 -5.35
N CYS A 206 7.80 3.95 -5.30
CA CYS A 206 7.34 2.65 -5.75
C CYS A 206 7.63 2.40 -7.24
N VAL A 207 7.35 3.39 -8.11
CA VAL A 207 7.63 3.32 -9.56
C VAL A 207 9.13 3.13 -9.80
N ILE A 208 9.98 3.95 -9.18
CA ILE A 208 11.44 3.83 -9.31
C ILE A 208 11.91 2.44 -8.86
N LEU A 209 11.45 1.95 -7.71
CA LEU A 209 11.82 0.62 -7.22
C LEU A 209 11.35 -0.51 -8.15
N HIS A 210 10.17 -0.35 -8.75
CA HIS A 210 9.63 -1.30 -9.72
C HIS A 210 10.45 -1.34 -11.01
N GLU A 211 10.73 -0.17 -11.61
CA GLU A 211 11.56 -0.04 -12.82
C GLU A 211 12.97 -0.57 -12.59
N MET A 212 13.58 -0.22 -11.46
CA MET A 212 14.86 -0.79 -11.03
C MET A 212 14.83 -2.32 -10.97
N ASN A 213 13.77 -2.88 -10.41
CA ASN A 213 13.61 -4.32 -10.29
C ASN A 213 13.48 -4.98 -11.68
N GLY A 214 12.71 -4.37 -12.58
CA GLY A 214 12.61 -4.80 -13.99
C GLY A 214 13.96 -4.79 -14.70
N LEU A 215 14.71 -3.70 -14.58
CA LEU A 215 16.07 -3.55 -15.13
C LEU A 215 17.03 -4.61 -14.60
N PHE A 216 16.93 -4.96 -13.32
CA PHE A 216 17.83 -5.94 -12.72
C PHE A 216 17.48 -7.40 -13.09
N HIS A 217 16.20 -7.68 -13.28
CA HIS A 217 15.69 -9.02 -13.57
C HIS A 217 15.50 -9.30 -15.07
N GLY A 218 15.79 -8.34 -15.96
CA GLY A 218 15.59 -8.54 -17.39
C GLY A 218 14.11 -8.54 -17.80
N GLN A 219 13.22 -8.11 -16.91
CA GLN A 219 11.78 -8.04 -17.18
C GLN A 219 11.51 -6.64 -17.76
N ILE A 220 11.50 -6.54 -19.07
CA ILE A 220 11.03 -5.35 -19.78
C ILE A 220 9.53 -5.23 -19.47
N PRO A 221 9.02 -4.09 -18.96
CA PRO A 221 7.58 -3.83 -19.02
C PRO A 221 7.15 -3.92 -20.49
N PRO A 222 5.99 -4.50 -20.83
CA PRO A 222 5.54 -4.52 -22.22
C PRO A 222 5.55 -3.07 -22.74
N LEU A 223 6.41 -2.81 -23.72
CA LEU A 223 6.44 -1.56 -24.45
C LEU A 223 5.10 -1.49 -25.18
N ASP A 224 4.32 -0.47 -24.87
CA ASP A 224 3.03 -0.18 -25.51
C ASP A 224 3.18 -0.27 -27.05
N PRO A 225 2.39 -1.09 -27.77
CA PRO A 225 2.45 -1.17 -29.23
C PRO A 225 1.78 0.07 -29.84
N GLY A 226 2.40 1.25 -29.68
CA GLY A 226 1.72 2.52 -29.95
C GLY A 226 2.59 3.64 -30.52
N VAL A 227 3.91 3.47 -30.69
CA VAL A 227 4.74 4.49 -31.33
C VAL A 227 5.28 3.95 -32.64
N LYS A 228 4.52 4.16 -33.72
CA LYS A 228 5.04 4.07 -35.08
C LYS A 228 6.11 5.16 -35.23
N LEU A 229 7.36 4.74 -35.39
CA LEU A 229 8.40 5.59 -35.96
C LEU A 229 7.97 5.91 -37.40
N VAL A 230 7.59 7.16 -37.64
CA VAL A 230 7.46 7.72 -38.97
C VAL A 230 8.89 8.02 -39.44
N ASN A 231 9.33 7.32 -40.47
CA ASN A 231 10.46 7.75 -41.32
C ASN A 231 10.00 8.88 -42.24
#